data_AF-A0A1Q3HWF9-F1
#
_entry.id   AF-A0A1Q3HWF9-F1
#
_cell.length_a   1.000
_cell.length_b   1.000
_cell.length_c   1.000
_cell.angle_alpha   90.00
_cell.angle_beta   90.00
_cell.angle_gamma   90.00
#
_symmetry.space_group_name_H-M   'P 1'
#
loop_
_entity.id
_entity.type
_entity.pdbx_description
1 polymer ?
#
loop_
_entity_poly.entity_id
_entity_poly.type
_entity_poly.pdbx_seq_one_letter_code
_entity_poly.pdbx_strand_id
1 'polypeptide(L)'
;MRALPRVLLLTATTLLAPGCRKIADTFFVVNAETEEICKTQRSIEFPGAGPDSRTLVHTFEFPLGQIGADLPEGRLETDFRLKLFQLDVTNDSADLSGLEYAKVSLRRVGSEEVIRILVEYRQPSQAFSPTQLALRGVEAARVAELAREDRLELVFETQGTLPARPWTADIMACAGLRTEVHYFDFIF
;
A
#
# COMPACT_ATOMS: atom_id res chain seq x y z
N MET A 1 -87.37 -9.41 5.37
CA MET A 1 -86.80 -9.46 6.73
C MET A 1 -85.54 -10.30 6.69
N ARG A 2 -84.39 -9.75 7.14
CA ARG A 2 -83.17 -10.42 7.67
C ARG A 2 -82.43 -11.38 6.72
N ALA A 3 -81.11 -11.55 6.71
CA ALA A 3 -79.94 -10.82 7.17
C ALA A 3 -78.75 -11.62 6.59
N LEU A 4 -77.86 -10.98 5.82
CA LEU A 4 -76.42 -11.34 5.80
C LEU A 4 -75.82 -10.88 7.15
N PRO A 5 -74.57 -11.21 7.57
CA PRO A 5 -73.50 -12.01 6.94
C PRO A 5 -72.76 -12.92 7.97
N ARG A 6 -71.68 -13.59 7.54
CA ARG A 6 -70.40 -13.82 8.25
C ARG A 6 -69.87 -15.19 7.89
N VAL A 7 -68.73 -15.22 7.18
CA VAL A 7 -67.53 -16.00 7.49
C VAL A 7 -66.58 -15.86 6.29
N LEU A 8 -65.29 -15.69 6.60
CA LEU A 8 -64.12 -15.51 5.73
C LEU A 8 -63.62 -14.07 5.56
N LEU A 9 -63.31 -13.47 6.71
CA LEU A 9 -62.27 -12.45 6.87
C LEU A 9 -61.33 -12.99 7.95
N LEU A 10 -60.32 -13.78 7.55
CA LEU A 10 -59.33 -14.36 8.47
C LEU A 10 -58.01 -14.62 7.72
N THR A 11 -57.45 -13.58 7.13
CA THR A 11 -56.06 -13.53 6.65
C THR A 11 -55.51 -12.12 6.83
N ALA A 12 -55.58 -11.58 8.04
CA ALA A 12 -54.97 -10.29 8.36
C ALA A 12 -54.60 -10.20 9.84
N THR A 13 -53.67 -11.04 10.31
CA THR A 13 -52.96 -10.83 11.60
C THR A 13 -51.76 -11.77 11.73
N THR A 14 -50.72 -11.56 10.90
CA THR A 14 -49.36 -12.09 11.16
C THR A 14 -48.25 -11.09 10.77
N LEU A 15 -48.57 -9.79 10.69
CA LEU A 15 -47.58 -8.73 10.41
C LEU A 15 -47.27 -7.81 11.60
N LEU A 16 -47.56 -8.27 12.83
CA LEU A 16 -47.17 -7.60 14.07
C LEU A 16 -46.37 -8.54 14.99
N ALA A 17 -45.53 -9.40 14.39
CA ALA A 17 -44.37 -9.89 15.13
C ALA A 17 -43.34 -8.76 15.15
N PRO A 18 -42.76 -8.37 16.30
CA PRO A 18 -41.61 -7.45 16.36
C PRO A 18 -40.32 -8.09 15.81
N GLY A 19 -40.44 -9.02 14.86
CA GLY A 19 -39.40 -9.93 14.39
C GLY A 19 -38.68 -9.52 13.11
N CYS A 20 -39.12 -8.46 12.41
CA CYS A 20 -38.35 -7.87 11.29
C CYS A 20 -37.40 -6.75 11.78
N ARG A 21 -36.86 -6.87 13.00
CA ARG A 21 -35.83 -5.98 13.53
C ARG A 21 -34.41 -6.52 13.28
N LYS A 22 -34.23 -7.22 12.17
CA LYS A 22 -32.94 -7.69 11.64
C LYS A 22 -32.94 -7.33 10.16
N ILE A 23 -31.86 -6.70 9.68
CA ILE A 23 -31.60 -6.11 8.34
C ILE A 23 -31.47 -4.57 8.35
N ALA A 24 -31.64 -3.89 9.49
CA ALA A 24 -31.38 -2.44 9.59
C ALA A 24 -29.95 -2.07 10.03
N ASP A 25 -28.99 -2.99 9.94
CA ASP A 25 -27.57 -2.65 9.95
C ASP A 25 -27.09 -2.73 8.50
N THR A 26 -27.42 -1.74 7.68
CA THR A 26 -27.02 -1.72 6.27
C THR A 26 -25.55 -1.29 6.19
N PHE A 27 -24.64 -2.26 6.32
CA PHE A 27 -23.21 -2.06 6.09
C PHE A 27 -22.98 -1.85 4.58
N PHE A 28 -22.86 -0.60 4.14
CA PHE A 28 -22.39 -0.33 2.79
C PHE A 28 -20.87 -0.28 2.81
N VAL A 29 -20.25 -1.20 2.07
CA VAL A 29 -18.80 -1.27 1.89
C VAL A 29 -18.49 -0.92 0.44
N VAL A 30 -17.76 0.18 0.24
CA VAL A 30 -17.26 0.58 -1.08
C VAL A 30 -15.79 0.18 -1.19
N ASN A 31 -15.47 -0.62 -2.21
CA ASN A 31 -14.09 -1.02 -2.50
C ASN A 31 -13.60 -0.26 -3.74
N ALA A 32 -12.41 0.33 -3.62
CA ALA A 32 -11.69 0.94 -4.73
C ALA A 32 -10.28 0.35 -4.78
N GLU A 33 -9.86 -0.16 -5.93
CA GLU A 33 -8.50 -0.67 -6.17
C GLU A 33 -7.92 0.05 -7.37
N THR A 34 -6.69 0.56 -7.26
CA THR A 34 -5.97 1.07 -8.42
C THR A 34 -5.26 -0.04 -9.15
N GLU A 35 -5.15 0.12 -10.47
CA GLU A 35 -4.16 -0.60 -11.25
C GLU A 35 -2.75 -0.40 -10.67
N GLU A 36 -1.88 -1.38 -10.91
CA GLU A 36 -0.49 -1.32 -10.49
C GLU A 36 0.20 -0.11 -11.12
N ILE A 37 0.70 0.79 -10.27
CA ILE A 37 1.45 1.97 -10.70
C ILE A 37 2.92 1.61 -10.62
N CYS A 38 3.65 1.79 -11.73
CA CYS A 38 5.11 1.69 -11.76
C CYS A 38 5.73 3.06 -11.99
N LYS A 39 6.72 3.41 -11.17
CA LYS A 39 7.52 4.63 -11.33
C LYS A 39 9.00 4.28 -11.40
N THR A 40 9.69 4.89 -12.35
CA THR A 40 11.14 4.77 -12.52
C THR A 40 11.81 6.13 -12.32
N GLN A 41 12.88 6.17 -11.54
CA GLN A 41 13.80 7.29 -11.44
C GLN A 41 15.15 6.83 -11.98
N ARG A 42 15.70 7.56 -12.96
CA ARG A 42 16.92 7.17 -13.68
C ARG A 42 18.12 7.99 -13.26
N SER A 43 19.30 7.42 -13.47
CA SER A 43 20.59 8.08 -13.32
C SER A 43 20.79 8.70 -11.93
N ILE A 44 20.38 7.98 -10.89
CA ILE A 44 20.57 8.39 -9.50
C ILE A 44 22.04 8.19 -9.15
N GLU A 45 22.69 9.27 -8.69
CA GLU A 45 24.08 9.22 -8.25
C GLU A 45 24.16 8.77 -6.79
N PHE A 46 24.96 7.74 -6.56
CA PHE A 46 25.28 7.25 -5.23
C PHE A 46 26.73 7.53 -4.90
N PRO A 47 27.03 8.00 -3.67
CA PRO A 47 28.39 8.22 -3.26
C PRO A 47 29.14 6.88 -3.18
N GLY A 48 30.40 6.90 -3.58
CA GLY A 48 31.31 5.80 -3.27
C GLY A 48 31.63 5.82 -1.78
N ALA A 49 31.66 4.64 -1.16
CA ALA A 49 32.31 4.44 0.12
C ALA A 49 33.38 3.39 -0.11
N GLY A 50 34.59 3.60 0.40
CA GLY A 50 35.71 2.65 0.23
C GLY A 50 35.41 1.26 0.82
N PRO A 51 36.42 0.46 1.22
CA PRO A 51 36.21 -0.91 1.68
C PRO A 51 35.42 -1.05 3.00
N ASP A 52 34.92 0.05 3.56
CA ASP A 52 34.20 0.09 4.83
C ASP A 52 32.69 -0.10 4.61
N SER A 53 32.07 -0.87 5.50
CA SER A 53 30.61 -1.02 5.54
C SER A 53 29.95 0.31 5.88
N ARG A 54 28.98 0.74 5.06
CA ARG A 54 28.20 1.97 5.29
C ARG A 54 26.72 1.77 5.00
N THR A 55 25.92 2.62 5.63
CA THR A 55 24.49 2.75 5.33
C THR A 55 24.29 3.83 4.27
N LEU A 56 23.51 3.49 3.26
CA LEU A 56 23.07 4.40 2.21
C LEU A 56 21.55 4.53 2.30
N VAL A 57 21.06 5.77 2.27
CA VAL A 57 19.64 6.08 2.29
C VAL A 57 19.31 6.89 1.05
N HIS A 58 18.29 6.47 0.31
CA HIS A 58 17.72 7.21 -0.81
C HIS A 58 16.23 7.33 -0.64
N THR A 59 15.71 8.53 -0.86
CA THR A 59 14.28 8.80 -0.82
C THR A 59 13.83 9.19 -2.21
N PHE A 60 12.72 8.61 -2.66
CA PHE A 60 12.08 9.05 -3.89
C PHE A 60 10.56 9.08 -3.71
N GLU A 61 9.94 10.12 -4.26
CA GLU A 61 8.50 10.28 -4.23
C GLU A 61 7.82 9.24 -5.12
N PHE A 62 6.71 8.68 -4.68
CA PHE A 62 5.89 7.73 -5.42
C PHE A 62 4.44 8.24 -5.50
N PRO A 63 3.83 8.26 -6.69
CA PRO A 63 2.46 8.72 -6.87
C PRO A 63 1.48 7.65 -6.40
N LEU A 64 0.51 8.04 -5.58
CA LEU A 64 -0.61 7.17 -5.17
C LEU A 64 -1.84 7.33 -6.08
N GLY A 65 -1.92 8.44 -6.81
CA GLY A 65 -3.13 8.83 -7.53
C GLY A 65 -4.22 9.32 -6.58
N GLN A 66 -5.31 9.88 -7.13
CA GLN A 66 -6.45 10.36 -6.35
C GLN A 66 -7.51 9.26 -6.26
N ILE A 67 -7.33 8.26 -5.38
CA ILE A 67 -8.45 7.35 -5.04
C ILE A 67 -9.39 8.04 -4.05
N GLY A 68 -8.83 8.75 -3.07
CA GLY A 68 -9.58 9.30 -1.93
C GLY A 68 -10.54 10.45 -2.24
N ALA A 69 -10.46 11.08 -3.42
CA ALA A 69 -11.27 12.25 -3.75
C ALA A 69 -12.75 11.91 -3.99
N ASP A 70 -13.03 10.74 -4.57
CA ASP A 70 -14.39 10.29 -4.90
C ASP A 70 -14.97 9.31 -3.86
N LEU A 71 -14.20 8.99 -2.82
CA LEU A 71 -14.64 8.07 -1.78
C LEU A 71 -15.63 8.75 -0.82
N PRO A 72 -16.74 8.08 -0.46
CA PRO A 72 -17.70 8.64 0.48
C PRO A 72 -17.06 8.86 1.87
N GLU A 73 -17.63 9.78 2.65
CA GLU A 73 -17.24 9.96 4.05
C GLU A 73 -17.55 8.69 4.85
N GLY A 74 -16.58 8.16 5.60
CA GLY A 74 -16.74 6.92 6.34
C GLY A 74 -15.45 6.43 6.97
N ARG A 75 -15.51 5.27 7.63
CA ARG A 75 -14.29 4.61 8.13
C ARG A 75 -13.56 4.00 6.96
N LEU A 76 -12.32 4.42 6.78
CA LEU A 76 -11.53 4.07 5.62
C LEU A 76 -10.39 3.12 6.02
N GLU A 77 -10.30 1.97 5.37
CA GLU A 77 -9.19 1.03 5.45
C GLU A 77 -8.44 1.03 4.11
N THR A 78 -7.16 1.38 4.13
CA THR A 78 -6.32 1.38 2.92
C THR A 78 -5.16 0.44 3.11
N ASP A 79 -4.92 -0.40 2.12
CA ASP A 79 -3.82 -1.34 2.04
C ASP A 79 -2.92 -0.97 0.85
N PHE A 80 -1.65 -0.65 1.14
CA PHE A 80 -0.62 -0.40 0.14
C PHE A 80 0.23 -1.64 -0.05
N ARG A 81 0.41 -2.08 -1.29
CA ARG A 81 1.20 -3.27 -1.62
C ARG A 81 2.34 -2.93 -2.56
N LEU A 82 3.57 -2.93 -2.06
CA LEU A 82 4.77 -2.89 -2.88
C LEU A 82 4.96 -4.26 -3.54
N LYS A 83 4.82 -4.35 -4.86
CA LYS A 83 5.00 -5.61 -5.60
C LYS A 83 6.46 -5.82 -6.01
N LEU A 84 7.11 -4.75 -6.44
CA LEU A 84 8.50 -4.77 -6.87
C LEU A 84 9.17 -3.46 -6.50
N PHE A 85 10.37 -3.57 -5.94
CA PHE A 85 11.35 -2.50 -5.89
C PHE A 85 12.64 -3.04 -6.50
N GLN A 86 13.15 -2.35 -7.51
CA GLN A 86 14.31 -2.76 -8.28
C GLN A 86 15.30 -1.62 -8.35
N LEU A 87 16.56 -1.93 -8.11
CA LEU A 87 17.69 -1.03 -8.30
C LEU A 87 18.65 -1.70 -9.28
N ASP A 88 18.89 -1.04 -10.40
CA ASP A 88 19.76 -1.51 -11.48
C ASP A 88 20.96 -0.58 -11.64
N VAL A 89 22.16 -1.11 -11.50
CA VAL A 89 23.40 -0.36 -11.74
C VAL A 89 23.50 0.00 -13.22
N THR A 90 23.72 1.27 -13.54
CA THR A 90 23.82 1.77 -14.92
C THR A 90 25.25 2.05 -15.38
N ASN A 91 26.21 2.05 -14.47
CA ASN A 91 27.63 2.20 -14.79
C ASN A 91 28.38 0.91 -14.42
N ASP A 92 29.03 0.27 -15.40
CA ASP A 92 29.60 -1.08 -15.38
C ASP A 92 30.71 -1.33 -14.32
N SER A 93 30.99 -0.38 -13.44
CA SER A 93 32.04 -0.47 -12.43
C SER A 93 31.55 -0.68 -10.99
N ALA A 94 30.24 -0.64 -10.74
CA ALA A 94 29.69 -0.88 -9.41
C ALA A 94 29.25 -2.33 -9.22
N ASP A 95 29.67 -2.92 -8.09
CA ASP A 95 29.31 -4.25 -7.64
C ASP A 95 28.54 -4.17 -6.31
N LEU A 96 27.31 -4.67 -6.31
CA LEU A 96 26.39 -4.71 -5.17
C LEU A 96 26.51 -6.01 -4.36
N SER A 97 27.40 -6.93 -4.73
CA SER A 97 27.57 -8.23 -4.05
C SER A 97 27.95 -8.09 -2.57
N GLY A 98 28.58 -6.98 -2.19
CA GLY A 98 28.95 -6.65 -0.82
C GLY A 98 27.83 -6.09 0.06
N LEU A 99 26.61 -5.89 -0.48
CA LEU A 99 25.46 -5.45 0.30
C LEU A 99 24.92 -6.57 1.18
N GLU A 100 24.82 -6.33 2.48
CA GLU A 100 24.36 -7.32 3.46
C GLU A 100 22.87 -7.19 3.75
N TYR A 101 22.35 -5.97 3.60
CA TYR A 101 21.03 -5.57 4.04
C TYR A 101 20.38 -4.57 3.08
N ALA A 102 19.08 -4.71 2.85
CA ALA A 102 18.28 -3.71 2.18
C ALA A 102 16.87 -3.67 2.75
N LYS A 103 16.30 -2.47 2.92
CA LYS A 103 14.89 -2.28 3.24
C LYS A 103 14.28 -1.16 2.41
N VAL A 104 12.99 -1.29 2.15
CA VAL A 104 12.16 -0.22 1.61
C VAL A 104 11.09 0.09 2.65
N SER A 105 11.03 1.34 3.03
CA SER A 105 10.05 1.86 3.99
C SER A 105 9.18 2.92 3.35
N LEU A 106 8.07 3.20 4.00
CA LEU A 106 7.05 4.13 3.57
C LEU A 106 6.94 5.27 4.57
N ARG A 107 6.86 6.51 4.08
CA ARG A 107 6.57 7.69 4.89
C ARG A 107 5.76 8.73 4.10
N ARG A 108 5.18 9.70 4.83
CA ARG A 108 4.54 10.88 4.23
C ARG A 108 5.61 11.79 3.62
N VAL A 109 5.26 12.46 2.52
CA VAL A 109 6.14 13.45 1.88
C VAL A 109 6.57 14.52 2.89
N GLY A 110 7.87 14.79 2.97
CA GLY A 110 8.44 15.78 3.90
C GLY A 110 8.41 15.40 5.40
N SER A 111 7.97 14.18 5.74
CA SER A 111 8.06 13.67 7.11
C SER A 111 9.37 12.90 7.32
N GLU A 112 9.90 12.91 8.54
CA GLU A 112 10.99 12.01 8.95
C GLU A 112 10.46 10.68 9.51
N GLU A 113 9.19 10.64 9.92
CA GLU A 113 8.58 9.49 10.55
C GLU A 113 8.24 8.38 9.54
N VAL A 114 8.83 7.20 9.74
CA VAL A 114 8.51 6.00 8.96
C VAL A 114 7.15 5.45 9.41
N ILE A 115 6.22 5.39 8.46
CA ILE A 115 4.89 4.80 8.67
C ILE A 115 5.02 3.29 8.77
N ARG A 116 5.62 2.63 7.78
CA ARG A 116 5.80 1.16 7.75
C ARG A 116 7.03 0.74 6.97
N ILE A 117 7.62 -0.40 7.35
CA ILE A 117 8.58 -1.12 6.52
C ILE A 117 7.76 -2.01 5.57
N LEU A 118 8.00 -1.87 4.27
CA LEU A 118 7.27 -2.59 3.22
C LEU A 118 7.95 -3.90 2.86
N VAL A 119 9.28 -3.89 2.86
CA VAL A 119 10.07 -5.08 2.59
C VAL A 119 11.47 -4.93 3.20
N GLU A 120 12.00 -6.03 3.74
CA GLU A 120 13.33 -6.14 4.32
C GLU A 120 14.00 -7.39 3.75
N TYR A 121 15.28 -7.28 3.43
CA TYR A 121 16.11 -8.39 2.99
C TYR A 121 17.47 -8.37 3.67
N ARG A 122 17.98 -9.58 3.94
CA ARG A 122 19.32 -9.84 4.45
C ARG A 122 19.98 -10.91 3.59
N GLN A 123 21.29 -10.80 3.39
CA GLN A 123 22.05 -11.84 2.70
C GLN A 123 22.17 -13.12 3.54
N PRO A 124 22.30 -14.30 2.88
CA PRO A 124 22.21 -14.50 1.44
C PRO A 124 20.74 -14.57 0.96
N SER A 125 20.43 -13.95 -0.19
CA SER A 125 19.10 -14.09 -0.81
C SER A 125 19.19 -14.00 -2.34
N GLN A 126 18.19 -14.54 -3.04
CA GLN A 126 18.08 -14.46 -4.51
C GLN A 126 17.77 -13.03 -5.01
N ALA A 127 17.56 -12.08 -4.10
CA ALA A 127 17.25 -10.68 -4.45
C ALA A 127 18.49 -9.91 -4.94
N PHE A 128 19.70 -10.40 -4.70
CA PHE A 128 20.95 -9.71 -5.03
C PHE A 128 21.68 -10.40 -6.17
N SER A 129 22.10 -9.60 -7.14
CA SER A 129 23.16 -9.91 -8.09
C SER A 129 24.19 -8.77 -8.06
N PRO A 130 25.38 -8.94 -8.66
CA PRO A 130 26.40 -7.89 -8.68
C PRO A 130 25.91 -6.54 -9.22
N THR A 131 24.95 -6.52 -10.14
CA THR A 131 24.50 -5.29 -10.81
C THR A 131 23.03 -4.96 -10.57
N GLN A 132 22.31 -5.79 -9.82
CA GLN A 132 20.87 -5.62 -9.61
C GLN A 132 20.45 -6.08 -8.23
N LEU A 133 19.59 -5.27 -7.61
CA LEU A 133 18.84 -5.60 -6.41
C LEU A 133 17.34 -5.62 -6.75
N ALA A 134 16.69 -6.76 -6.57
CA ALA A 134 15.25 -6.93 -6.83
C ALA A 134 14.51 -7.43 -5.58
N LEU A 135 13.76 -6.52 -4.97
CA LEU A 135 13.00 -6.71 -3.74
C LEU A 135 11.51 -6.89 -4.08
N ARG A 136 10.89 -7.98 -3.66
CA ARG A 136 9.48 -8.29 -3.94
C ARG A 136 8.68 -8.35 -2.64
N GLY A 137 7.83 -7.35 -2.42
CA GLY A 137 6.90 -7.36 -1.29
C GLY A 137 5.78 -8.38 -1.53
N VAL A 138 5.54 -9.22 -0.53
CA VAL A 138 4.43 -10.20 -0.55
C VAL A 138 3.24 -9.73 0.28
N GLU A 139 3.47 -8.88 1.28
CA GLU A 139 2.46 -8.39 2.21
C GLU A 139 1.96 -6.99 1.82
N ALA A 140 0.69 -6.75 2.09
CA ALA A 140 0.12 -5.41 2.00
C ALA A 140 0.25 -4.73 3.38
N ALA A 141 0.64 -3.46 3.38
CA ALA A 141 0.74 -2.64 4.57
C ALA A 141 -0.53 -1.81 4.73
N ARG A 142 -1.21 -1.98 5.85
CA ARG A 142 -2.37 -1.15 6.20
C ARG A 142 -1.91 0.27 6.53
N VAL A 143 -2.40 1.24 5.75
CA VAL A 143 -2.00 2.65 5.76
C VAL A 143 -3.21 3.56 5.62
N ALA A 144 -4.15 3.46 6.57
CA ALA A 144 -5.37 4.28 6.58
C ALA A 144 -5.10 5.80 6.48
N GLU A 145 -3.97 6.25 7.03
CA GLU A 145 -3.54 7.65 7.01
C GLU A 145 -3.12 8.16 5.62
N LEU A 146 -2.89 7.28 4.65
CA LEU A 146 -2.38 7.63 3.32
C LEU A 146 -3.46 7.64 2.22
N ALA A 147 -4.69 7.25 2.54
CA ALA A 147 -5.77 7.13 1.57
C ALA A 147 -6.12 8.41 0.79
N ARG A 148 -5.83 9.56 1.40
CA ARG A 148 -6.15 10.89 0.88
C ARG A 148 -4.92 11.63 0.36
N GLU A 149 -3.74 11.02 0.48
CA GLU A 149 -2.50 11.60 -0.01
C GLU A 149 -2.38 11.34 -1.52
N ASP A 150 -1.90 12.33 -2.27
CA ASP A 150 -1.64 12.20 -3.71
C ASP A 150 -0.30 11.49 -3.98
N ARG A 151 0.63 11.63 -3.03
CA ARG A 151 2.02 11.18 -3.11
C ARG A 151 2.50 10.68 -1.75
N LEU A 152 3.45 9.77 -1.80
CA LEU A 152 4.19 9.27 -0.63
C LEU A 152 5.68 9.27 -0.92
N GLU A 153 6.50 9.01 0.09
CA GLU A 153 7.93 8.76 -0.09
C GLU A 153 8.26 7.31 0.22
N LEU A 154 8.95 6.68 -0.73
CA LEU A 154 9.62 5.40 -0.52
C LEU A 154 11.06 5.68 -0.10
N VAL A 155 11.43 5.17 1.07
CA VAL A 155 12.77 5.28 1.64
C VAL A 155 13.48 3.95 1.46
N PHE A 156 14.43 3.94 0.53
CA PHE A 156 15.35 2.83 0.36
C PHE A 156 16.55 3.01 1.29
N GLU A 157 16.82 2.01 2.11
CA GLU A 157 18.01 1.95 2.95
C GLU A 157 18.75 0.66 2.67
N THR A 158 20.06 0.73 2.49
CA THR A 158 20.92 -0.44 2.33
C THR A 158 22.17 -0.30 3.19
N GLN A 159 22.71 -1.44 3.64
CA GLN A 159 23.93 -1.51 4.41
C GLN A 159 24.81 -2.64 3.90
N GLY A 160 26.12 -2.41 3.91
CA GLY A 160 27.14 -3.37 3.54
C GLY A 160 28.35 -2.67 2.95
N THR A 161 29.20 -3.45 2.27
CA THR A 161 30.35 -2.91 1.53
C THR A 161 29.84 -2.29 0.23
N LEU A 162 29.93 -0.97 0.13
CA LEU A 162 29.49 -0.22 -1.04
C LEU A 162 30.58 -0.17 -2.12
N PRO A 163 30.24 0.16 -3.38
CA PRO A 163 31.24 0.44 -4.40
C PRO A 163 32.23 1.54 -3.99
N ALA A 164 33.52 1.30 -4.23
CA ALA A 164 34.60 2.20 -3.84
C ALA A 164 34.58 3.56 -4.56
N ARG A 165 33.94 3.62 -5.74
CA ARG A 165 33.80 4.84 -6.55
C ARG A 165 32.34 5.27 -6.60
N PRO A 166 32.06 6.57 -6.80
CA PRO A 166 30.71 7.01 -7.13
C PRO A 166 30.15 6.25 -8.32
N TRP A 167 28.87 5.95 -8.26
CA TRP A 167 28.20 5.09 -9.23
C TRP A 167 26.77 5.56 -9.46
N THR A 168 26.17 5.08 -10.54
CA THR A 168 24.81 5.44 -10.92
C THR A 168 23.92 4.22 -10.98
N ALA A 169 22.65 4.41 -10.65
CA ALA A 169 21.64 3.38 -10.78
C ALA A 169 20.30 3.96 -11.20
N ASP A 170 19.46 3.09 -11.74
CA ASP A 170 18.05 3.34 -11.96
C ASP A 170 17.27 2.63 -10.84
N ILE A 171 16.27 3.33 -10.28
CA ILE A 171 15.32 2.73 -9.33
C ILE A 171 13.96 2.63 -10.02
N MET A 172 13.35 1.46 -9.93
CA MET A 172 11.97 1.22 -10.32
C MET A 172 11.18 0.66 -9.14
N ALA A 173 10.01 1.24 -8.87
CA ALA A 173 9.07 0.69 -7.90
C ALA A 173 7.71 0.48 -8.55
N CYS A 174 7.07 -0.64 -8.26
CA CYS A 174 5.71 -0.97 -8.68
C CYS A 174 4.87 -1.30 -7.45
N ALA A 175 3.75 -0.61 -7.28
CA ALA A 175 2.86 -0.80 -6.15
C ALA A 175 1.38 -0.68 -6.55
N GLY A 176 0.52 -1.30 -5.75
CA GLY A 176 -0.93 -1.18 -5.85
C GLY A 176 -1.53 -0.66 -4.54
N LEU A 177 -2.67 0.00 -4.64
CA LEU A 177 -3.42 0.53 -3.52
C LEU A 177 -4.84 -0.04 -3.55
N ARG A 178 -5.28 -0.61 -2.43
CA ARG A 178 -6.67 -1.03 -2.23
C ARG A 178 -7.24 -0.23 -1.08
N THR A 179 -8.43 0.33 -1.26
CA THR A 179 -9.15 1.08 -0.24
C THR A 179 -10.56 0.54 -0.07
N GLU A 180 -10.98 0.40 1.16
CA GLU A 180 -12.28 -0.08 1.59
C GLU A 180 -12.90 0.99 2.51
N VAL A 181 -14.10 1.48 2.15
CA VAL A 181 -14.83 2.46 2.95
C VAL A 181 -16.06 1.79 3.54
N HIS A 182 -16.14 1.77 4.87
CA HIS A 182 -17.31 1.35 5.61
C HIS A 182 -18.17 2.57 5.94
N TYR A 183 -19.35 2.62 5.33
CA TYR A 183 -20.34 3.66 5.57
C TYR A 183 -21.34 3.20 6.64
N PHE A 184 -21.40 3.95 7.75
CA PHE A 184 -22.36 3.76 8.83
C PHE A 184 -23.27 4.98 8.90
N ASP A 185 -24.42 4.94 8.23
CA ASP A 185 -25.49 5.90 8.54
C ASP A 185 -26.28 5.36 9.73
N PHE A 186 -26.07 5.93 10.91
CA PHE A 186 -27.02 5.80 12.01
C PHE A 186 -28.29 6.57 11.62
N ILE A 187 -29.20 5.91 10.90
CA ILE A 187 -30.55 6.42 10.70
C ILE A 187 -31.29 6.23 12.04
N PHE A 188 -31.35 7.29 12.85
CA PHE A 188 -32.20 7.36 14.05
C PHE A 188 -33.66 7.67 13.68
#